data_AF-A0A8X6KDP3-F1
#
_entry.id   AF-A0A8X6KDP3-F1
#
_cell.length_a   1.000
_cell.length_b   1.000
_cell.length_c   1.000
_cell.angle_alpha   90.00
_cell.angle_beta   90.00
_cell.angle_gamma   90.00
#
_symmetry.space_group_name_H-M   'P 1'
#
loop_
_entity.id
_entity.type
_entity.pdbx_description
1 polymer ?
#
loop_
_entity_poly.entity_id
_entity_poly.type
_entity_poly.pdbx_seq_one_letter_code
_entity_poly.pdbx_strand_id
1 'polypeptide(L)'
;MSRFSVVMCFVYGLLVLCIAAADARATENISESVTDQNLLANNSCEDVRQVYVEKNIGTEKDTSDMTHEDETPLCSTSWNSSCCTPTMERRYSEASKKEFQNMLQSSNAFLQSILASSATKFKGK
;
A
#
# COMPACT_ATOMS: atom_id res chain seq x y z
N MET A 1 33.40 24.91 20.76
CA MET A 1 32.51 23.76 20.50
C MET A 1 31.94 23.89 19.10
N SER A 2 32.17 22.87 18.26
CA SER A 2 32.07 22.98 16.80
C SER A 2 30.61 23.01 16.31
N ARG A 3 30.29 23.87 15.33
CA ARG A 3 28.93 24.05 14.76
C ARG A 3 28.31 22.74 14.29
N PHE A 4 29.14 21.78 13.89
CA PHE A 4 28.76 20.41 13.53
C PHE A 4 28.14 19.61 14.68
N SER A 5 28.61 19.83 15.91
CA SER A 5 28.08 19.16 17.10
C SER A 5 26.64 19.61 17.40
N VAL A 6 26.34 20.89 17.17
CA VAL A 6 24.99 21.46 17.38
C VAL A 6 24.01 20.91 16.35
N VAL A 7 24.44 20.82 15.08
CA VAL A 7 23.61 20.26 14.00
C VAL A 7 23.32 18.77 14.24
N MET A 8 24.34 17.99 14.64
CA MET A 8 24.16 16.57 14.94
C MET A 8 23.21 16.34 16.12
N CYS A 9 23.31 17.15 17.18
CA CYS A 9 22.36 17.10 18.30
C CYS A 9 20.93 17.43 17.85
N PHE A 10 20.76 18.39 16.94
CA PHE A 10 19.44 18.79 16.44
C PHE A 10 18.79 17.68 15.60
N VAL A 11 19.56 17.05 14.71
CA VAL A 11 19.09 15.92 13.88
C VAL A 11 18.75 14.73 14.75
N TYR A 12 19.58 14.41 15.75
CA TYR A 12 19.32 13.31 16.68
C TYR A 12 18.06 13.58 17.52
N GLY A 13 17.87 14.83 17.98
CA GLY A 13 16.67 15.26 18.70
C GLY A 13 15.40 15.11 17.86
N LEU A 14 15.43 15.54 16.59
CA LEU A 14 14.30 15.36 15.67
C LEU A 14 14.01 13.88 15.39
N LEU A 15 15.05 13.06 15.26
CA LEU A 15 14.91 11.63 14.99
C LEU A 15 14.31 10.89 16.21
N VAL A 16 14.74 11.22 17.43
CA VAL A 16 14.15 10.70 18.67
C VAL A 16 12.70 11.16 18.83
N LEU A 17 12.38 12.41 18.49
CA LEU A 17 11.01 12.93 18.54
C LEU A 17 10.08 12.19 17.58
N CYS A 18 10.56 11.88 16.36
CA CYS A 18 9.79 11.10 15.38
C CYS A 18 9.54 9.67 15.84
N ILE A 19 10.52 9.02 16.48
CA ILE A 19 10.37 7.66 17.02
C ILE A 19 9.37 7.66 18.19
N ALA A 20 9.45 8.64 19.09
CA ALA A 20 8.50 8.78 20.19
C ALA A 20 7.06 9.07 19.70
N ALA A 21 6.90 9.85 18.64
CA ALA A 21 5.60 10.11 18.00
C ALA A 21 5.05 8.88 17.25
N ALA A 22 5.91 7.95 16.80
CA ALA A 22 5.49 6.68 16.24
C ALA A 22 5.02 5.70 17.33
N ASP A 23 5.64 5.72 18.51
CA ASP A 23 5.27 4.88 19.66
C ASP A 23 3.95 5.33 20.31
N ALA A 24 3.68 6.65 20.36
CA ALA A 24 2.40 7.18 20.80
C ALA A 24 1.22 6.85 19.85
N ARG A 25 1.49 6.35 18.64
CA ARG A 25 0.49 5.78 17.73
C ARG A 25 0.42 4.24 17.81
N ALA A 26 1.29 3.60 18.58
CA ALA A 26 1.41 2.15 18.67
C ALA A 26 0.77 1.55 19.94
N THR A 27 0.10 2.35 20.77
CA THR A 27 -0.63 1.89 21.96
C THR A 27 -2.14 2.16 21.87
N GLU A 28 -2.77 1.57 20.85
CA GLU A 28 -4.11 0.99 21.01
C GLU A 28 -4.05 -0.49 20.58
N ASN A 29 -3.84 -1.34 21.58
CA ASN A 29 -4.36 -2.70 21.74
C ASN A 29 -4.06 -3.77 20.67
N ILE A 30 -2.91 -4.44 20.81
CA ILE A 30 -2.74 -5.85 20.40
C ILE A 30 -3.01 -6.73 21.63
N SER A 31 -4.29 -6.90 21.97
CA SER A 31 -4.83 -8.03 22.73
C SER A 31 -6.35 -7.86 22.87
N GLU A 32 -7.09 -8.17 21.81
CA GLU A 32 -8.46 -8.63 21.98
C GLU A 32 -8.75 -9.71 20.92
N SER A 33 -8.84 -10.93 21.44
CA SER A 33 -9.62 -12.07 20.95
C SER A 33 -9.76 -12.27 19.44
N VAL A 34 -9.18 -13.39 19.00
CA VAL A 34 -9.87 -14.35 18.15
C VAL A 34 -11.29 -14.55 18.68
N THR A 35 -12.27 -13.82 18.13
CA THR A 35 -13.71 -14.14 17.95
C THR A 35 -14.40 -12.83 17.57
N ASP A 36 -14.43 -12.50 16.28
CA ASP A 36 -15.57 -11.73 15.75
C ASP A 36 -15.89 -12.15 14.31
N GLN A 37 -16.23 -13.43 14.17
CA GLN A 37 -16.97 -13.93 13.00
C GLN A 37 -18.46 -13.55 13.07
N ASN A 38 -18.85 -12.52 13.84
CA ASN A 38 -20.26 -12.14 14.00
C ASN A 38 -20.50 -10.63 14.19
N LEU A 39 -19.68 -9.74 13.60
CA LEU A 39 -20.19 -8.41 13.24
C LEU A 39 -21.00 -8.49 11.94
N LEU A 40 -22.14 -9.15 12.11
CA LEU A 40 -23.24 -9.32 11.21
C LEU A 40 -23.55 -8.01 10.46
N ALA A 41 -23.37 -8.06 9.14
CA ALA A 41 -24.45 -7.74 8.22
C ALA A 41 -25.06 -6.32 8.32
N ASN A 42 -24.24 -5.30 8.17
CA ASN A 42 -24.60 -4.31 7.15
C ASN A 42 -23.87 -4.73 5.88
N ASN A 43 -24.55 -5.53 5.04
CA ASN A 43 -24.07 -6.04 3.75
C ASN A 43 -23.90 -4.88 2.74
N SER A 44 -23.09 -3.89 3.07
CA SER A 44 -22.85 -2.74 2.22
C SER A 44 -21.47 -2.89 1.60
N CYS A 45 -21.44 -3.12 0.30
CA CYS A 45 -20.20 -3.08 -0.49
C CYS A 45 -19.70 -1.64 -0.72
N GLU A 46 -20.22 -0.65 0.03
CA GLU A 46 -19.90 0.76 -0.12
C GLU A 46 -18.43 1.05 0.16
N ASP A 47 -17.86 0.48 1.22
CA ASP A 47 -16.45 0.70 1.56
C ASP A 47 -15.53 0.17 0.46
N VAL A 48 -15.87 -0.99 -0.11
CA VAL A 48 -15.13 -1.59 -1.24
C VAL A 48 -15.26 -0.71 -2.49
N ARG A 49 -16.46 -0.20 -2.77
CA ARG A 49 -16.72 0.72 -3.88
C ARG A 49 -15.95 2.03 -3.71
N GLN A 50 -15.93 2.58 -2.51
CA GLN A 50 -15.18 3.80 -2.19
C GLN A 50 -13.68 3.61 -2.45
N VAL A 51 -13.09 2.52 -1.94
CA VAL A 51 -11.67 2.23 -2.16
C VAL A 51 -11.37 2.00 -3.64
N TYR A 52 -12.25 1.32 -4.37
CA TYR A 52 -12.08 1.07 -5.81
C TYR A 52 -11.96 2.36 -6.63
N VAL A 53 -12.78 3.37 -6.31
CA VAL A 53 -12.77 4.68 -6.95
C VAL A 53 -11.59 5.53 -6.46
N GLU A 54 -11.37 5.60 -5.15
CA GLU A 54 -10.31 6.43 -4.54
C GLU A 54 -8.92 6.00 -5.00
N LYS A 55 -8.70 4.70 -5.16
CA LYS A 55 -7.45 4.14 -5.69
C LYS A 55 -7.33 4.24 -7.20
N ASN A 56 -8.29 4.85 -7.89
CA ASN A 56 -8.34 4.99 -9.34
C ASN A 56 -8.19 3.64 -10.07
N ILE A 57 -8.73 2.57 -9.48
CA ILE A 57 -8.69 1.22 -10.05
C ILE A 57 -9.76 1.12 -11.15
N GLY A 58 -10.92 1.72 -10.91
CA GLY A 58 -11.94 1.94 -11.92
C GLY A 58 -12.99 2.95 -11.47
N THR A 59 -14.19 2.87 -12.05
CA THR A 59 -15.28 3.81 -11.80
C THR A 59 -16.45 3.14 -11.08
N GLU A 60 -17.33 3.93 -10.45
CA GLU A 60 -18.57 3.42 -9.84
C GLU A 60 -19.45 2.63 -10.81
N LYS A 61 -19.33 2.88 -12.12
CA LYS A 61 -20.10 2.15 -13.13
C LYS A 61 -19.65 0.69 -13.27
N ASP A 62 -18.38 0.41 -13.01
CA ASP A 62 -17.83 -0.95 -13.10
C ASP A 62 -18.36 -1.86 -11.98
N THR A 63 -18.89 -1.28 -10.91
CA THR A 63 -19.46 -2.03 -9.77
C THR A 63 -20.90 -2.49 -10.02
N SER A 64 -21.53 -2.06 -11.11
CA SER A 64 -22.89 -2.43 -11.50
C SER A 64 -22.93 -3.54 -12.56
N ASP A 65 -21.80 -3.85 -13.18
CA ASP A 65 -21.73 -4.84 -14.25
C ASP A 65 -21.39 -6.22 -13.67
N MET A 66 -22.37 -7.12 -13.68
CA MET A 66 -22.24 -8.50 -13.22
C MET A 66 -22.15 -9.49 -14.39
N THR A 67 -21.80 -9.00 -15.58
CA THR A 67 -21.66 -9.89 -16.74
C THR A 67 -20.50 -10.86 -16.52
N HIS A 68 -20.83 -12.15 -16.40
CA HIS A 68 -19.85 -13.21 -16.27
C HIS A 68 -19.21 -13.47 -17.63
N GLU A 69 -18.03 -12.91 -17.88
CA GLU A 69 -17.10 -13.48 -18.85
C GLU A 69 -16.43 -14.70 -18.20
N ASP A 70 -16.16 -15.75 -18.99
CA ASP A 70 -15.57 -17.06 -18.60
C ASP A 70 -14.13 -16.92 -18.02
N GLU A 71 -13.97 -16.20 -16.92
CA GLU A 71 -12.71 -16.05 -16.20
C GLU A 71 -12.80 -16.78 -14.85
N THR A 72 -11.82 -17.65 -14.59
CA THR A 72 -11.67 -18.28 -13.27
C THR A 72 -11.27 -17.22 -12.25
N PRO A 73 -12.01 -17.04 -11.15
CA PRO A 73 -11.69 -16.02 -10.16
C PRO A 73 -10.32 -16.27 -9.51
N LEU A 74 -9.53 -15.22 -9.31
CA LEU A 74 -8.31 -15.27 -8.51
C LEU A 74 -8.65 -15.39 -7.02
N CYS A 75 -9.74 -14.76 -6.60
CA CYS A 75 -10.30 -14.84 -5.26
C CYS A 75 -11.01 -16.19 -5.07
N SER A 76 -10.67 -16.90 -3.99
CA SER A 76 -11.15 -18.27 -3.73
C SER A 76 -12.63 -18.37 -3.34
N THR A 77 -13.36 -17.27 -3.26
CA THR A 77 -14.75 -17.22 -2.80
C THR A 77 -15.73 -17.19 -3.97
N SER A 78 -16.87 -17.85 -3.82
CA SER A 78 -17.99 -17.73 -4.74
C SER A 78 -18.38 -16.26 -4.88
N TRP A 79 -18.44 -15.75 -6.11
CA TRP A 79 -18.86 -14.38 -6.46
C TRP A 79 -20.15 -13.93 -5.75
N ASN A 80 -21.02 -14.87 -5.39
CA ASN A 80 -22.29 -14.63 -4.73
C ASN A 80 -22.18 -14.03 -3.32
N SER A 81 -21.02 -14.12 -2.68
CA SER A 81 -20.76 -13.52 -1.36
C SER A 81 -19.65 -12.47 -1.38
N SER A 82 -19.15 -12.12 -2.57
CA SER A 82 -18.08 -11.13 -2.74
C SER A 82 -18.68 -9.77 -3.13
N CYS A 83 -18.04 -8.70 -2.69
CA CYS A 83 -18.36 -7.34 -3.12
C CYS A 83 -17.71 -6.96 -4.47
N CYS A 84 -16.90 -7.84 -5.03
CA CYS A 84 -16.20 -7.60 -6.28
C CYS A 84 -16.96 -8.26 -7.43
N THR A 85 -17.10 -7.54 -8.54
CA THR A 85 -17.53 -8.11 -9.82
C THR A 85 -16.34 -8.71 -10.57
N PRO A 86 -16.55 -9.58 -11.59
CA PRO A 86 -15.46 -10.05 -12.46
C PRO A 86 -14.64 -8.90 -13.06
N THR A 87 -15.32 -7.84 -13.51
CA THR A 87 -14.66 -6.63 -14.03
C THR A 87 -13.81 -5.94 -12.96
N MET A 88 -14.31 -5.82 -11.73
CA MET A 88 -13.54 -5.25 -10.62
C MET A 88 -12.29 -6.08 -10.34
N GLU A 89 -12.42 -7.41 -10.22
CA GLU A 89 -11.28 -8.29 -9.94
C GLU A 89 -10.20 -8.18 -11.02
N ARG A 90 -10.61 -8.18 -12.30
CA ARG A 90 -9.68 -7.99 -13.41
C ARG A 90 -8.91 -6.67 -13.28
N ARG A 91 -9.62 -5.57 -12.99
CA ARG A 91 -9.03 -4.24 -12.80
C ARG A 91 -8.08 -4.19 -11.60
N TYR A 92 -8.46 -4.83 -10.50
CA TYR A 92 -7.59 -4.99 -9.33
C TYR A 92 -6.30 -5.74 -9.68
N SER A 93 -6.40 -6.81 -10.47
CA SER A 93 -5.25 -7.59 -10.92
C SER A 93 -4.30 -6.76 -11.80
N GLU A 94 -4.84 -6.03 -12.76
CA GLU A 94 -4.07 -5.13 -13.63
C GLU A 94 -3.39 -3.99 -12.83
N ALA A 95 -4.13 -3.34 -11.92
CA ALA A 95 -3.61 -2.29 -11.05
C ALA A 95 -2.47 -2.80 -10.16
N SER A 96 -2.67 -3.96 -9.52
CA SER A 96 -1.67 -4.59 -8.65
C SER A 96 -0.40 -4.95 -9.41
N LYS A 97 -0.53 -5.50 -10.62
CA LYS A 97 0.61 -5.83 -11.48
C LYS A 97 1.41 -4.58 -11.84
N LYS A 98 0.72 -3.49 -12.20
CA LYS A 98 1.35 -2.22 -12.54
C LYS A 98 2.07 -1.60 -11.34
N GLU A 99 1.44 -1.59 -10.17
CA GLU A 99 2.03 -1.08 -8.94
C GLU A 99 3.32 -1.83 -8.58
N PHE A 100 3.28 -3.16 -8.64
CA PHE A 100 4.44 -4.00 -8.40
C PHE A 100 5.59 -3.70 -9.38
N GLN A 101 5.27 -3.56 -10.67
CA GLN A 101 6.27 -3.20 -11.69
C GLN A 101 6.89 -1.82 -11.44
N ASN A 102 6.08 -0.82 -11.09
CA ASN A 102 6.55 0.52 -10.76
C ASN A 102 7.49 0.50 -9.55
N MET A 103 7.14 -0.26 -8.52
CA MET A 103 7.98 -0.42 -7.32
C MET A 103 9.35 -1.02 -7.66
N LEU A 104 9.37 -2.08 -8.47
CA LEU A 104 10.62 -2.69 -8.94
C LEU A 104 11.46 -1.74 -9.77
N GLN A 105 10.83 -1.00 -10.71
CA GLN A 105 11.53 -0.04 -11.56
C GLN A 105 12.13 1.12 -10.75
N SER A 106 11.36 1.68 -9.81
CA SER A 106 11.83 2.76 -8.93
C SER A 106 13.01 2.30 -8.08
N SER A 107 12.90 1.11 -7.48
CA SER A 107 13.97 0.52 -6.66
C SER A 107 15.24 0.30 -7.48
N ASN A 108 15.11 -0.23 -8.70
CA ASN A 108 16.24 -0.45 -9.59
C ASN A 108 16.90 0.87 -10.03
N ALA A 109 16.10 1.88 -10.40
CA ALA A 109 16.61 3.19 -10.79
C ALA A 109 17.37 3.87 -9.63
N PHE A 110 16.85 3.74 -8.41
CA PHE A 110 17.51 4.24 -7.21
C PHE A 110 18.86 3.54 -6.97
N LEU A 111 18.91 2.21 -7.06
CA LEU A 111 20.16 1.46 -6.92
C LEU A 111 21.17 1.87 -8.00
N GLN A 112 20.74 1.97 -9.27
CA GLN A 112 21.61 2.44 -10.36
C GLN A 112 22.17 3.84 -10.10
N SER A 113 21.35 4.75 -9.55
CA SER A 113 21.81 6.09 -9.17
C SER A 113 22.90 6.05 -8.09
N ILE A 114 22.75 5.21 -7.07
CA ILE A 114 23.76 5.02 -6.02
C ILE A 114 25.06 4.46 -6.61
N LEU A 115 24.97 3.41 -7.46
CA LEU A 115 26.15 2.81 -8.09
C LEU A 115 26.85 3.78 -9.04
N ALA A 116 26.11 4.54 -9.84
CA ALA A 116 26.69 5.54 -10.73
C ALA A 116 27.41 6.63 -9.92
N SER A 117 26.79 7.11 -8.84
CA SER A 117 27.40 8.10 -7.95
C SER A 117 28.70 7.60 -7.31
N SER A 118 28.74 6.34 -6.85
CA SER A 118 29.95 5.76 -6.25
C SER A 118 31.05 5.57 -7.31
N ALA A 119 30.70 5.13 -8.51
CA ALA A 119 31.64 4.98 -9.63
C ALA A 119 32.24 6.33 -10.06
N THR A 120 31.43 7.38 -10.17
CA THR A 120 31.92 8.73 -10.52
C THR A 120 32.85 9.28 -9.43
N LYS A 121 32.50 9.10 -8.15
CA LYS A 121 33.36 9.53 -7.03
C LYS A 121 34.68 8.76 -6.98
N PHE A 122 34.68 7.48 -7.36
CA PHE A 122 35.89 6.66 -7.41
C PHE A 122 36.78 7.01 -8.62
N LYS A 123 36.19 7.24 -9.80
CA LYS A 123 36.92 7.55 -11.04
C LYS A 123 37.43 9.00 -11.11
N GLY A 124 36.84 9.92 -10.35
CA GLY A 124 37.29 11.31 -10.22
C GLY A 124 38.45 11.51 -9.23
N LYS A 125 39.18 10.44 -8.88
CA LYS A 125 40.30 10.42 -7.95
C LYS A 125 41.55 9.86 -8.60
#